data_AF-A0A7J8NWD4-F1
#
_entry.id   AF-A0A7J8NWD4-F1
#
_cell.length_a   1.000
_cell.length_b   1.000
_cell.length_c   1.000
_cell.angle_alpha   90.00
_cell.angle_beta   90.00
_cell.angle_gamma   90.00
#
_symmetry.space_group_name_H-M   'P 1'
#
loop_
_entity.id
_entity.type
_entity.pdbx_description
1 polymer ?
#
loop_
_entity_poly.entity_id
_entity_poly.type
_entity_poly.pdbx_seq_one_letter_code
_entity_poly.pdbx_strand_id
1 'polypeptide(L)' 'MEIREAVEEAPDSQALNQIQSKMEEKLQESSNSFVNAYQSRNFDEAVACIQRMTYYQRASEEILKKL' A
#
# COMPACT_ATOMS: atom_id res chain seq x y z
N MET A 1 -7.13 2.11 10.24
CA MET A 1 -7.85 0.86 9.90
C MET A 1 -8.75 1.26 8.74
N GLU A 2 -8.27 1.17 7.49
CA GLU A 2 -9.02 1.73 6.35
C GLU A 2 -9.00 0.83 5.10
N ILE A 3 -7.88 0.16 4.80
CA ILE A 3 -7.80 -0.64 3.56
C ILE A 3 -8.39 -2.05 3.72
N ARG A 4 -8.23 -2.68 4.88
CA ARG A 4 -8.79 -4.03 5.10
C ARG A 4 -10.32 -4.03 5.07
N GLU A 5 -10.94 -2.98 5.59
CA GLU A 5 -12.40 -2.77 5.53
C GLU A 5 -12.84 -2.44 4.10
N ALA A 6 -12.14 -1.54 3.40
CA ALA A 6 -12.45 -1.23 2.00
C ALA A 6 -12.40 -2.45 1.07
N VAL A 7 -11.44 -3.37 1.28
CA VAL A 7 -11.34 -4.64 0.54
C VAL A 7 -12.43 -5.64 0.94
N GLU A 8 -12.91 -5.58 2.18
CA GLU A 8 -14.01 -6.43 2.64
C GLU A 8 -15.36 -5.98 2.09
N GLU A 9 -15.59 -4.67 2.05
CA GLU A 9 -16.85 -4.04 1.66
C GLU A 9 -16.97 -3.80 0.14
N ALA A 10 -15.93 -4.12 -0.64
CA ALA A 10 -15.95 -3.93 -2.09
C ALA A 10 -17.07 -4.79 -2.74
N PRO A 11 -18.07 -4.16 -3.41
CA PRO A 11 -19.25 -4.87 -3.89
C PRO A 11 -19.01 -5.71 -5.15
N ASP A 12 -17.95 -5.40 -5.90
CA ASP A 12 -17.64 -6.04 -7.17
C ASP A 12 -16.13 -5.96 -7.51
N SER A 13 -15.76 -6.65 -8.60
CA SER A 13 -14.38 -6.67 -9.11
C SER A 13 -13.91 -5.30 -9.60
N GLN A 14 -14.81 -4.41 -10.03
CA GLN A 14 -14.43 -3.06 -10.43
C GLN A 14 -13.98 -2.23 -9.23
N ALA A 15 -14.70 -2.30 -8.11
CA ALA A 15 -14.33 -1.65 -6.86
C ALA A 15 -13.00 -2.22 -6.33
N LEU A 16 -12.80 -3.54 -6.38
CA LEU A 16 -11.54 -4.18 -6.03
C LEU A 16 -10.36 -3.67 -6.88
N ASN A 17 -10.54 -3.58 -8.20
CA ASN A 17 -9.51 -3.03 -9.11
C ASN A 17 -9.18 -1.56 -8.81
N GLN A 18 -10.17 -0.74 -8.44
CA GLN A 18 -9.92 0.65 -8.03
C GLN A 18 -9.12 0.73 -6.72
N ILE A 19 -9.41 -0.15 -5.76
CA ILE A 19 -8.64 -0.22 -4.51
C ILE A 19 -7.22 -0.68 -4.81
N GLN A 20 -7.05 -1.69 -5.69
CA GLN A 20 -5.73 -2.16 -6.10
C GLN A 20 -4.88 -1.05 -6.71
N SER A 21 -5.44 -0.30 -7.65
CA SER A 21 -4.74 0.84 -8.29
C SER A 21 -4.30 1.88 -7.26
N LYS A 22 -5.14 2.20 -6.26
CA LYS A 22 -4.77 3.08 -5.15
C LYS A 22 -3.66 2.51 -4.28
N MET A 23 -3.59 1.18 -4.08
CA MET A 23 -2.51 0.55 -3.31
C MET A 23 -1.17 0.65 -4.04
N GLU A 24 -1.19 0.46 -5.36
CA GLU A 24 0.00 0.59 -6.20
C GLU A 24 0.53 2.03 -6.20
N GLU A 25 -0.34 3.03 -6.31
CA GLU A 25 0.03 4.45 -6.18
C GLU A 25 0.69 4.75 -4.83
N LYS A 26 0.06 4.33 -3.72
CA LYS A 26 0.60 4.55 -2.36
C LYS A 26 1.90 3.81 -2.11
N LEU A 27 2.07 2.63 -2.71
CA LEU A 27 3.31 1.86 -2.67
C LEU A 27 4.42 2.65 -3.37
N GLN A 28 4.15 3.19 -4.56
CA GLN A 28 5.10 3.99 -5.30
C GLN A 28 5.48 5.29 -4.56
N GLU A 29 4.52 6.01 -4.00
CA GLU A 29 4.75 7.20 -3.17
C GLU A 29 5.63 6.89 -1.94
N SER A 30 5.34 5.77 -1.26
CA SER A 30 6.11 5.33 -0.09
C SER A 30 7.51 4.88 -0.47
N SER A 31 7.68 4.27 -1.65
CA SER A 31 8.98 3.88 -2.19
C SER A 31 9.84 5.12 -2.49
N ASN A 32 9.27 6.14 -3.13
CA ASN A 32 9.97 7.41 -3.38
C ASN A 32 10.39 8.09 -2.06
N SER A 33 9.49 8.08 -1.06
CA SER A 33 9.78 8.62 0.28
C SER A 33 10.88 7.83 0.99
N PHE A 34 10.88 6.50 0.87
CA PHE A 34 11.92 5.63 1.40
C PHE A 34 13.29 5.97 0.82
N VAL A 35 13.40 6.16 -0.49
CA VAL A 35 14.67 6.51 -1.16
C VAL A 35 15.24 7.80 -0.55
N ASN A 36 14.41 8.83 -0.41
CA ASN A 36 14.82 10.10 0.19
C ASN A 36 15.24 9.94 1.67
N ALA A 37 14.47 9.19 2.46
CA ALA A 37 14.76 8.94 3.87
C ALA A 37 16.08 8.16 4.05
N TYR A 38 16.29 7.12 3.24
CA TYR A 38 17.50 6.30 3.27
C TYR A 38 18.75 7.10 2.88
N GLN A 39 18.66 7.88 1.79
CA GLN A 39 19.78 8.71 1.32
C GLN A 39 20.16 9.82 2.32
N SER A 40 19.15 10.40 2.99
CA SER A 40 19.36 11.41 4.04
C SER A 40 19.76 10.82 5.40
N ARG A 41 19.89 9.48 5.51
CA ARG A 41 20.17 8.75 6.76
C ARG A 41 19.11 8.97 7.84
N ASN A 42 17.90 9.38 7.45
CA ASN A 42 16.74 9.40 8.33
C ASN A 42 16.13 7.99 8.41
N PHE A 43 16.73 7.14 9.23
CA PHE A 43 16.36 5.73 9.29
C PHE A 43 15.01 5.48 9.95
N ASP A 44 14.57 6.35 10.87
CA ASP A 44 13.24 6.24 11.47
C ASP A 44 12.15 6.41 10.40
N GLU A 45 12.28 7.40 9.52
CA GLU A 45 11.36 7.58 8.40
C GLU A 45 11.50 6.45 7.37
N ALA A 46 12.71 5.94 7.13
CA ALA A 46 12.92 4.80 6.24
C ALA A 46 12.19 3.54 6.74
N VAL A 47 12.24 3.26 8.05
CA VAL A 47 11.50 2.15 8.69
C VAL A 47 9.99 2.37 8.56
N ALA A 48 9.51 3.59 8.81
CA ALA A 48 8.10 3.92 8.63
C ALA A 48 7.63 3.70 7.18
N CYS A 49 8.45 4.06 6.19
CA CYS A 49 8.16 3.80 4.79
C CYS A 49 8.10 2.28 4.49
N ILE A 50 9.03 1.48 5.00
CA ILE A 50 9.00 0.00 4.83
C ILE A 50 7.72 -0.60 5.41
N GLN A 51 7.28 -0.14 6.57
CA GLN A 51 6.03 -0.60 7.20
C GLN A 51 4.81 -0.27 6.33
N ARG A 52 4.74 0.95 5.80
CA ARG A 52 3.67 1.37 4.86
C ARG A 52 3.70 0.54 3.58
N MET A 53 4.86 0.37 2.96
CA MET A 53 5.00 -0.45 1.75
C MET A 53 4.55 -1.90 1.98
N THR A 54 4.98 -2.51 3.09
CA THR A 54 4.58 -3.88 3.47
C THR A 54 3.06 -3.97 3.64
N TYR A 55 2.44 -2.96 4.23
CA TYR A 55 1.00 -2.91 4.40
C TYR A 55 0.26 -2.85 3.06
N TYR A 56 0.67 -1.97 2.14
CA TYR A 56 0.04 -1.87 0.82
C TYR A 56 0.23 -3.13 -0.01
N GLN A 57 1.41 -3.75 0.05
CA GLN A 57 1.68 -5.01 -0.65
C GLN A 57 0.76 -6.14 -0.16
N ARG A 58 0.60 -6.29 1.15
CA ARG A 58 -0.35 -7.28 1.72
C ARG A 58 -1.79 -6.98 1.33
N ALA A 59 -2.18 -5.72 1.29
CA ALA A 59 -3.52 -5.35 0.83
C ALA A 59 -3.75 -5.74 -0.63
N SER A 60 -2.78 -5.48 -1.52
CA SER A 60 -2.84 -5.91 -2.92
C SER A 60 -2.94 -7.44 -3.05
N GLU A 61 -2.19 -8.20 -2.24
CA GLU A 61 -2.29 -9.67 -2.21
C GLU A 61 -3.69 -10.15 -1.78
N GLU A 62 -4.32 -9.51 -0.79
CA GLU A 62 -5.69 -9.86 -0.37
C GLU A 62 -6.73 -9.49 -1.43
N ILE A 63 -6.55 -8.36 -2.14
CA ILE A 63 -7.43 -7.97 -3.25
C ILE A 63 -7.37 -8.99 -4.39
N LEU A 64 -6.16 -9.41 -4.77
CA LEU A 64 -5.95 -10.41 -5.82
C LEU A 64 -6.58 -11.76 -5.50
N LYS A 65 -6.76 -12.12 -4.22
CA LYS A 65 -7.47 -13.36 -3.83
C LYS A 65 -8.98 -13.27 -4.03
N LYS A 66 -9.55 -12.05 -4.10
CA LYS A 66 -10.99 -11.81 -4.27
C LYS A 66 -11.39 -11.52 -5.72
N LEU A 67 -10.43 -11.17 -6.58
CA LEU A 67 -10.61 -11.06 -8.03
C LEU A 67 -10.62 -12.45 -8.69
#